data_AF-A0A7G2FCQ7-F1
#
_entry.id   AF-A0A7G2FCQ7-F1
#
_cell.length_a   1.000
_cell.length_b   1.000
_cell.length_c   1.000
_cell.angle_alpha   90.00
_cell.angle_beta   90.00
_cell.angle_gamma   90.00
#
_symmetry.space_group_name_H-M   'P 1'
#
loop_
_entity.id
_entity.type
_entity.pdbx_description
1 polymer ?
#
loop_
_entity_poly.entity_id
_entity_poly.type
_entity_poly.pdbx_seq_one_letter_code
_entity_poly.pdbx_strand_id
1 'polypeptide(L)' 'MPIGMKCLCVPPGYYGNKQVCSCYNNWKTQEGGPKCP' A
#
# COMPACT_ATOMS: atom_id res chain seq x y z
N MET A 1 3.39 -6.80 -14.68
CA MET A 1 2.06 -7.42 -14.75
C MET A 1 1.01 -6.33 -15.03
N PRO A 2 -0.03 -6.64 -15.81
CA PRO A 2 -0.91 -5.67 -16.47
C PRO A 2 -1.78 -4.87 -15.48
N ILE A 3 -2.16 -3.66 -15.91
CA ILE A 3 -3.09 -2.69 -15.30
C ILE A 3 -3.02 -2.57 -13.75
N GLY A 4 -2.13 -1.71 -13.28
CA GLY A 4 -2.08 -1.24 -11.89
C GLY A 4 -1.57 -2.27 -10.90
N MET A 5 -0.34 -2.08 -10.40
CA MET A 5 0.16 -2.82 -9.23
C MET A 5 -0.68 -2.47 -8.00
N LYS A 6 -1.85 -3.10 -7.85
CA LYS A 6 -2.50 -3.26 -6.57
C LYS A 6 -1.75 -4.39 -5.86
N CYS A 7 -1.24 -4.09 -4.68
CA CYS A 7 -0.65 -5.12 -3.83
C CYS A 7 -1.67 -6.23 -3.61
N LEU A 8 -1.23 -7.48 -3.75
CA LEU A 8 -2.07 -8.66 -3.51
C LEU A 8 -2.53 -8.78 -2.05
N CYS A 9 -1.87 -8.04 -1.15
CA CYS A 9 -2.12 -8.00 0.28
C CYS A 9 -2.50 -6.56 0.67
N VAL A 10 -3.66 -6.41 1.31
CA VAL A 10 -4.12 -5.17 1.94
C VAL A 10 -4.19 -5.43 3.45
N PRO A 11 -3.57 -4.59 4.29
CA PRO A 11 -3.56 -4.79 5.73
C PRO A 11 -4.97 -4.63 6.32
N PRO A 12 -5.29 -5.38 7.40
CA PRO A 12 -6.56 -5.24 8.09
C PRO A 12 -6.61 -3.96 8.93
N GLY A 13 -7.77 -3.30 8.93
CA GLY A 13 -8.01 -2.05 9.64
C GLY A 13 -7.81 -0.80 8.78
N TYR A 14 -8.40 0.31 9.20
CA TYR A 14 -8.36 1.57 8.46
C TYR A 14 -7.07 2.38 8.74
N TYR A 15 -6.54 2.26 9.97
CA TYR A 15 -5.33 2.94 10.43
C TYR A 15 -4.32 1.93 10.99
N GLY A 16 -3.03 2.13 10.72
CA GLY A 16 -1.96 1.23 11.18
C GLY A 16 -1.79 -0.03 10.31
N ASN A 17 -0.99 -0.99 10.79
CA ASN A 17 -0.77 -2.32 10.16
C ASN A 17 -0.21 -2.35 8.75
N LYS A 18 0.23 -1.23 8.17
CA LYS A 18 0.82 -1.18 6.82
C LYS A 18 2.02 -2.14 6.68
N GLN A 19 2.77 -2.33 7.77
CA GLN A 19 3.90 -3.28 7.90
C GLN A 19 3.54 -4.77 7.71
N VAL A 20 2.28 -5.16 7.86
CA VAL A 20 1.80 -6.54 7.64
C VAL A 20 1.96 -6.94 6.17
N CYS A 21 1.76 -5.99 5.25
CA CYS A 21 1.90 -6.21 3.82
C CYS A 21 3.04 -5.33 3.29
N SER A 22 4.22 -5.92 3.02
CA SER A 22 5.40 -5.15 2.60
C SER A 22 5.20 -4.33 1.32
N CYS A 23 4.42 -4.83 0.35
CA CYS A 23 4.07 -4.08 -0.86
C CYS A 23 3.25 -2.83 -0.53
N TYR A 24 2.22 -2.97 0.32
CA TYR A 24 1.36 -1.86 0.73
C TYR A 24 2.14 -0.83 1.56
N ASN A 25 3.05 -1.30 2.42
CA ASN A 25 3.92 -0.44 3.21
C ASN A 25 4.82 0.45 2.34
N ASN A 26 5.35 -0.11 1.25
CA ASN A 26 6.21 0.62 0.32
C ASN A 26 5.42 1.37 -0.76
N TRP A 27 4.09 1.32 -0.71
CA TRP A 27 3.25 1.92 -1.74
C TRP A 27 3.14 3.43 -1.54
N LYS A 28 3.98 4.15 -2.27
CA LYS A 28 3.99 5.62 -2.30
C LYS A 28 3.27 6.15 -3.54
N THR A 29 2.72 7.36 -3.44
CA THR A 29 2.27 8.15 -4.59
C THR A 29 3.49 8.63 -5.39
N GLN A 30 3.29 9.16 -6.60
CA GLN A 30 4.36 9.81 -7.36
C GLN A 30 5.01 10.98 -6.61
N GLU A 31 4.29 11.59 -5.67
CA GLU A 31 4.75 12.69 -4.81
C GLU A 31 5.50 12.18 -3.56
N GLY A 32 5.68 10.86 -3.42
CA GLY A 32 6.41 10.24 -2.30
C GLY A 32 5.58 10.10 -1.01
N GLY A 33 4.34 10.57 -1.00
CA GLY A 33 3.41 10.42 0.11
C GLY A 33 2.80 9.01 0.18
N PRO A 34 2.28 8.59 1.35
CA PRO A 34 1.50 7.37 1.45
C PRO A 34 0.25 7.46 0.56
N LYS A 35 -0.07 6.39 -0.19
CA LYS A 35 -1.18 6.39 -1.14
C LYS A 35 -2.57 6.33 -0.50
N CYS A 36 -2.62 5.95 0.77
CA CYS A 36 -3.83 5.90 1.58
C CYS A 36 -3.58 6.69 2.87
N PRO A 37 -4.56 7.49 3.34
CA PRO A 37 -4.43 8.30 4.55
C PRO A 37 -4.11 7.49 5.82
#